data_AF-A0ABD0QN62-F1
#
_entry.id   AF-A0ABD0QN62-F1
#
_cell.length_a   1.000
_cell.length_b   1.000
_cell.length_c   1.000
_cell.angle_alpha   90.00
_cell.angle_beta   90.00
_cell.angle_gamma   90.00
#
_symmetry.space_group_name_H-M   'P 1'
#
loop_
_entity.id
_entity.type
_entity.pdbx_description
1 polymer ?
#
loop_
_entity_poly.entity_id
_entity_poly.type
_entity_poly.pdbx_seq_one_letter_code
_entity_poly.pdbx_strand_id
1 'polypeptide(L)'
;VGPAPRSPFTVLSNGTLVLRPLSKDHQGTWECLASNLVATVSASTTILVLGTSPHAVTSVSVDPGITQANVSWEPGFDGGYTQKFTV
;
A
#
# COMPACT_ATOMS: atom_id res chain seq x y z
N VAL A 1 -7.17 5.43 13.12
CA VAL A 1 -5.84 5.26 12.48
C VAL A 1 -5.86 6.13 11.23
N GLY A 2 -5.15 7.25 11.24
CA GLY A 2 -5.11 8.16 10.09
C GLY A 2 -4.38 7.49 8.91
N PRO A 3 -4.62 7.91 7.66
CA PRO A 3 -3.85 7.40 6.53
C PRO A 3 -2.37 7.68 6.79
N ALA A 4 -1.53 6.67 6.58
CA ALA A 4 -0.08 6.85 6.63
C ALA A 4 0.30 8.04 5.71
N PRO A 5 1.26 8.91 6.12
CA PRO A 5 1.74 9.95 5.23
C PRO A 5 2.25 9.28 3.96
N ARG A 6 1.63 9.60 2.82
CA ARG A 6 2.05 9.05 1.53
C ARG A 6 3.48 9.50 1.28
N SER A 7 4.36 8.55 1.03
CA SER A 7 5.74 8.84 0.62
C SER A 7 5.76 9.73 -0.65
N PRO A 8 6.76 10.62 -0.79
CA PRO A 8 6.78 11.59 -1.87
C PRO A 8 7.00 10.92 -3.23
N PHE A 9 6.30 11.44 -4.25
CA PHE A 9 6.46 11.07 -5.65
C PHE A 9 6.50 12.33 -6.52
N THR A 10 7.11 12.24 -7.69
CA THR A 10 7.16 13.33 -8.67
C THR A 10 6.67 12.84 -10.02
N VAL A 11 5.93 13.68 -10.76
CA VAL A 11 5.57 13.42 -12.16
C VAL A 11 6.27 14.48 -13.02
N LEU A 12 7.07 14.03 -13.99
CA LEU A 12 7.75 14.92 -14.93
C LEU A 12 6.78 15.47 -15.98
N SER A 13 7.17 16.54 -16.68
CA SER A 13 6.32 17.18 -17.70
C SER A 13 5.94 16.28 -18.88
N ASN A 14 6.71 15.21 -19.13
CA ASN A 14 6.42 14.18 -20.14
C ASN A 14 5.48 13.07 -19.62
N GLY A 15 4.97 13.17 -18.39
CA GLY A 15 4.10 12.17 -17.77
C GLY A 15 4.82 11.01 -17.05
N THR A 16 6.16 11.04 -16.95
CA THR A 16 6.91 9.99 -16.23
C THR A 16 6.73 10.11 -14.71
N LEU A 17 6.28 9.02 -14.07
CA LEU A 17 6.28 8.86 -12.61
C LEU A 17 7.69 8.53 -12.09
N VAL A 18 8.16 9.29 -11.11
CA VAL A 18 9.46 9.10 -10.44
C VAL A 18 9.24 8.87 -8.95
N LEU A 19 9.73 7.72 -8.47
CA LEU A 19 9.72 7.33 -7.06
C LEU A 19 11.16 7.30 -6.55
N ARG A 20 11.60 8.36 -5.86
CA ARG A 20 12.99 8.47 -5.39
C ARG A 20 13.09 9.33 -4.13
N PRO A 21 13.62 8.81 -3.00
CA PRO A 21 13.96 7.39 -2.79
C PRO A 21 12.72 6.49 -2.83
N LEU A 22 12.92 5.20 -3.14
CA LEU A 22 11.83 4.23 -3.07
C LEU A 22 11.48 3.96 -1.60
N SER A 23 10.20 3.91 -1.28
CA SER A 23 9.66 3.68 0.07
C SER A 23 8.57 2.62 0.01
N LYS A 24 8.34 1.93 1.13
CA LYS A 24 7.32 0.88 1.25
C LYS A 24 5.91 1.40 0.91
N ASP A 25 5.62 2.66 1.19
CA ASP A 25 4.29 3.25 0.93
C ASP A 25 4.00 3.43 -0.57
N HIS A 26 4.99 3.24 -1.45
CA HIS A 26 4.77 3.21 -2.90
C HIS A 26 4.25 1.87 -3.43
N GLN A 27 4.18 0.85 -2.57
CA GLN A 27 3.55 -0.43 -2.88
C GLN A 27 2.08 -0.26 -3.27
N GLY A 28 1.66 -0.95 -4.32
CA GLY A 28 0.25 -1.06 -4.71
C GLY A 28 -0.03 -0.57 -6.12
N THR A 29 -1.30 -0.33 -6.40
CA THR A 29 -1.76 0.07 -7.74
C THR A 29 -1.58 1.58 -7.95
N TRP A 30 -0.95 1.92 -9.07
CA TRP A 30 -0.78 3.28 -9.57
C TRP A 30 -1.56 3.43 -10.86
N GLU A 31 -2.20 4.57 -11.03
CA GLU A 31 -2.99 4.90 -12.22
C GLU A 31 -2.45 6.19 -12.85
N CYS A 32 -2.22 6.15 -14.16
CA CYS A 32 -1.93 7.31 -14.98
C CYS A 32 -3.22 7.76 -15.65
N LEU A 33 -3.55 9.05 -15.52
CA LEU A 33 -4.73 9.67 -16.13
C LEU A 33 -4.27 10.68 -17.18
N ALA A 34 -4.73 10.51 -18.41
CA ALA A 34 -4.52 11.47 -19.49
C ALA A 34 -5.86 12.07 -19.91
N SER A 35 -6.00 13.38 -19.77
CA SER A 35 -7.26 14.10 -19.98
C SER A 35 -7.14 15.18 -21.04
N ASN A 36 -8.18 15.35 -21.86
CA ASN A 36 -8.41 16.52 -22.70
C ASN A 36 -9.84 17.05 -22.47
N LEU A 37 -10.31 18.01 -23.28
CA LEU A 37 -11.65 18.61 -23.13
C LEU A 37 -12.81 17.64 -23.39
N VAL A 38 -12.56 16.49 -24.02
CA VAL A 38 -13.58 15.54 -24.47
C VAL A 38 -13.61 14.31 -23.57
N ALA A 39 -12.46 13.79 -23.17
CA ALA A 39 -12.36 12.53 -22.46
C ALA A 39 -11.12 12.45 -21.55
N THR A 40 -11.19 11.51 -20.61
CA THR A 40 -10.07 11.03 -19.81
C THR A 40 -9.87 9.55 -20.08
N VAL A 41 -8.63 9.15 -20.34
CA VAL A 41 -8.22 7.75 -20.45
C VAL A 41 -7.30 7.38 -19.31
N SER A 42 -7.33 6.13 -18.86
CA SER A 42 -6.49 5.65 -17.78
C SER A 42 -5.68 4.41 -18.14
N ALA A 43 -4.52 4.29 -17.49
CA ALA A 43 -3.67 3.10 -17.54
C ALA A 43 -3.15 2.80 -16.14
N SER A 44 -3.31 1.56 -15.68
CA SER A 44 -2.92 1.14 -14.33
C SER A 44 -1.73 0.19 -14.35
N THR A 45 -0.90 0.26 -13.30
CA THR A 45 0.18 -0.70 -13.04
C THR A 45 0.28 -0.97 -11.54
N THR A 46 0.84 -2.12 -11.16
CA THR A 46 1.09 -2.45 -9.75
C THR A 46 2.58 -2.40 -9.47
N ILE A 47 2.96 -1.62 -8.45
CA ILE A 47 4.34 -1.48 -7.99
C ILE A 47 4.54 -2.41 -6.78
N LEU A 48 5.58 -3.25 -6.88
CA LEU A 48 6.03 -4.13 -5.80
C LEU A 48 7.36 -3.60 -5.23
N VAL A 49 7.37 -3.20 -3.96
CA VAL A 49 8.53 -2.66 -3.25
C VAL A 49 9.12 -3.70 -2.30
N LEU A 50 10.07 -4.46 -2.81
CA LEU A 50 10.71 -5.56 -2.08
C LEU A 50 11.72 -5.05 -1.04
N GLY A 51 12.03 -5.88 -0.04
CA GLY A 51 13.05 -5.58 0.97
C GLY A 51 12.60 -4.56 2.01
N THR A 52 11.30 -4.41 2.19
CA THR A 52 10.69 -3.51 3.19
C THR A 52 10.20 -4.30 4.40
N SER A 53 9.94 -3.61 5.51
CA SER A 53 9.21 -4.24 6.61
C SER A 53 7.78 -4.58 6.17
N PRO A 54 7.19 -5.69 6.67
CA PRO A 54 5.80 -6.01 6.37
C PRO A 54 4.88 -4.83 6.64
N HIS A 55 3.90 -4.64 5.77
CA HIS A 55 2.88 -3.63 5.94
C HIS A 55 1.99 -3.97 7.13
N ALA A 56 1.42 -2.92 7.73
CA ALA A 56 0.49 -3.09 8.84
C ALA A 56 -0.69 -3.96 8.40
N VAL A 57 -1.14 -4.83 9.30
CA VAL A 57 -2.34 -5.64 9.11
C VAL A 57 -3.58 -4.75 9.06
N THR A 58 -4.59 -5.19 8.33
CA THR A 58 -5.90 -4.52 8.23
C THR A 58 -6.98 -5.39 8.87
N SER A 59 -8.19 -4.84 8.97
CA SER A 59 -9.37 -5.62 9.40
C SER A 59 -9.18 -6.35 10.73
N VAL A 60 -8.47 -5.70 11.67
CA VAL A 60 -8.23 -6.25 13.01
C VAL A 60 -9.56 -6.32 13.76
N SER A 61 -9.93 -7.53 14.18
CA SER A 61 -11.12 -7.81 14.98
C SER A 61 -10.73 -8.59 16.22
N VAL A 62 -11.43 -8.29 17.32
CA VAL A 62 -11.26 -8.96 18.61
C VAL A 62 -12.64 -9.38 19.10
N ASP A 63 -12.81 -10.68 19.32
CA ASP A 63 -14.00 -11.27 19.93
C ASP A 63 -13.64 -11.75 21.35
N PRO A 64 -14.02 -10.99 22.39
CA PRO A 64 -13.60 -11.24 23.76
C PRO A 64 -14.48 -12.30 24.46
N GLY A 65 -13.83 -13.21 25.19
CA GLY A 65 -14.43 -14.10 26.17
C GLY A 65 -13.98 -13.78 27.60
N ILE A 66 -14.42 -14.58 28.57
CA ILE A 66 -14.16 -14.33 30.00
C ILE A 66 -12.66 -14.48 30.34
N THR A 67 -11.96 -15.43 29.73
CA THR A 67 -10.54 -15.74 29.97
C THR A 67 -9.70 -15.84 28.70
N GLN A 68 -10.29 -15.54 27.54
CA GLN A 68 -9.66 -15.65 26.23
C GLN A 68 -10.19 -14.59 25.29
N ALA A 69 -9.53 -14.37 24.15
CA ALA A 69 -10.05 -13.57 23.06
C ALA A 69 -9.65 -14.19 21.73
N ASN A 70 -10.56 -14.18 20.76
CA ASN A 70 -10.24 -14.54 19.39
C ASN A 70 -9.84 -13.26 18.65
N VAL A 71 -8.65 -13.25 18.05
CA VAL A 71 -8.14 -12.10 17.31
C VAL A 71 -7.95 -12.50 15.85
N SER A 72 -8.46 -11.71 14.91
CA SER A 72 -8.32 -11.94 13.47
C SER A 72 -7.89 -10.67 12.76
N TRP A 73 -7.16 -10.80 11.67
CA TRP A 73 -6.72 -9.68 10.83
C TRP A 73 -6.45 -10.14 9.39
N GLU A 74 -6.40 -9.20 8.48
CA GLU A 74 -5.93 -9.39 7.10
C GLU A 74 -4.46 -8.98 7.01
N PRO A 75 -3.58 -9.85 6.46
CA PRO A 75 -2.18 -9.48 6.25
C PRO A 75 -2.01 -8.31 5.29
N GLY A 76 -1.05 -7.43 5.60
CA GLY A 76 -0.54 -6.46 4.64
C GLY A 76 0.42 -7.11 3.63
N PHE A 77 0.95 -6.31 2.71
CA PHE A 77 2.06 -6.74 1.85
C PHE A 77 3.29 -7.12 2.68
N ASP A 78 3.89 -8.27 2.39
CA ASP A 78 4.94 -8.92 3.20
C ASP A 78 6.36 -8.39 2.92
N GLY A 79 6.49 -7.40 2.02
CA GLY A 79 7.79 -6.88 1.59
C GLY A 79 8.57 -7.84 0.70
N GLY A 80 7.95 -8.93 0.23
CA GLY A 80 8.57 -9.99 -0.56
C GLY A 80 9.25 -11.09 0.25
N TYR A 81 9.01 -11.19 1.56
CA TYR A 81 9.64 -12.15 2.47
C TYR A 81 8.63 -12.75 3.45
N THR A 82 8.95 -13.93 3.99
CA THR A 82 8.09 -14.60 4.98
C THR A 82 7.81 -13.72 6.20
N GLN A 83 6.54 -13.40 6.43
CA GLN A 83 6.09 -12.61 7.58
C GLN A 83 5.84 -13.46 8.84
N LYS A 84 6.02 -12.85 10.01
CA LYS A 84 5.66 -13.41 11.32
C LYS A 84 4.86 -12.37 12.10
N PHE A 85 3.81 -12.82 12.79
CA PHE A 85 2.96 -11.98 13.62
C PHE A 85 3.15 -12.32 15.09
N THR A 86 3.08 -11.30 15.93
CA THR A 86 3.09 -11.42 17.39
C THR A 86 1.85 -10.72 17.92
N VAL A 87 1.13 -11.38 18.83
CA VAL A 87 -0.10 -10.90 19.48
C VAL A 87 0.19 -10.64 20.94
#